data_AF-A0A3M9YVZ4-F1
#
_entry.id   AF-A0A3M9YVZ4-F1
#
_cell.length_a   1.000
_cell.length_b   1.000
_cell.length_c   1.000
_cell.angle_alpha   90.00
_cell.angle_beta   90.00
_cell.angle_gamma   90.00
#
_symmetry.space_group_name_H-M   'P 1'
#
loop_
_entity.id
_entity.type
_entity.pdbx_description
1 polymer ?
#
loop_
_entity_poly.entity_id
_entity_poly.type
_entity_poly.pdbx_seq_one_letter_code
_entity_poly.pdbx_strand_id
1 'polypeptide(L)'
;MPEPPFDHDTNEAISSDSLTVEQAIANLQGEDLGLRVYAAWWLGRFRVDEPLAIDILITALDDEADRTEAGGYPLRRNAARALGKLGDRRAVPALIQALSCSDFYVREAAAQSLELLGDPSGIPALLALLQDQIPGTLPAPEPPYLVQPYDAILEALGTLQASAAVPLIVPFLQHEIPRIQYAAARALYQLTPDPREASQYGDRLVAALAGDELQLRRAALADLGAIGYLAAAEPIAQTLAENSLKLIALKGLLETQIQQRQPPGLNEGAIRVMALMDELL
;
A
#
# COMPACT_ATOMS: atom_id res chain seq x y z
N MET A 1 6.15 -8.74 23.26
CA MET A 1 5.10 -9.69 22.81
C MET A 1 4.79 -9.35 21.37
N PRO A 2 4.75 -10.32 20.44
CA PRO A 2 4.22 -10.04 19.11
C PRO A 2 2.72 -9.75 19.26
N GLU A 3 2.23 -8.65 18.67
CA GLU A 3 0.80 -8.39 18.55
C GLU A 3 0.14 -9.55 17.78
N PRO A 4 -1.09 -9.96 18.14
CA PRO A 4 -1.79 -10.96 17.36
C PRO A 4 -2.08 -10.40 15.96
N PRO A 5 -2.11 -11.25 14.92
CA PRO A 5 -2.63 -10.82 13.63
C PRO A 5 -4.08 -10.37 13.86
N PHE A 6 -4.45 -9.18 13.39
CA PHE A 6 -5.85 -8.79 13.27
C PHE A 6 -6.48 -9.59 12.11
N ASP A 7 -6.63 -10.89 12.34
CA ASP A 7 -7.52 -11.77 11.59
C ASP A 7 -8.82 -11.81 12.38
N HIS A 8 -9.68 -10.83 12.14
CA HIS A 8 -11.07 -10.87 12.56
C HIS A 8 -11.96 -11.12 11.34
N ASP A 9 -11.85 -12.33 10.81
CA ASP A 9 -13.03 -13.09 10.38
C ASP A 9 -13.77 -13.60 11.64
N THR A 10 -14.14 -12.67 12.54
CA THR A 10 -15.12 -12.94 13.59
C THR A 10 -16.43 -12.35 13.13
N ASN A 11 -17.19 -13.23 12.49
CA ASN A 11 -18.61 -13.12 12.24
C ASN A 11 -19.38 -13.13 13.58
N GLU A 12 -19.15 -12.12 14.42
CA GLU A 12 -20.02 -11.75 15.53
C GLU A 12 -20.86 -10.55 15.09
N ALA A 13 -22.17 -10.73 15.19
CA ALA A 13 -23.18 -9.83 14.66
C ALA A 13 -23.11 -8.44 15.32
N ILE A 14 -22.43 -7.48 14.69
CA ILE A 14 -22.75 -6.06 14.80
C ILE A 14 -23.93 -5.82 13.85
N SER A 15 -25.14 -6.13 14.31
CA SER A 15 -26.37 -5.76 13.60
C SER A 15 -27.04 -4.59 14.32
N SER A 16 -27.52 -3.62 13.52
CA SER A 16 -28.29 -2.40 13.85
C SER A 16 -27.52 -1.12 14.24
N ASP A 17 -26.69 -0.62 13.32
CA ASP A 17 -26.96 0.63 12.58
C ASP A 17 -25.68 1.03 11.82
N SER A 18 -25.72 0.98 10.49
CA SER A 18 -24.66 1.61 9.70
C SER A 18 -24.62 3.09 10.09
N LEU A 19 -23.46 3.60 10.50
CA LEU A 19 -23.29 5.05 10.70
C LEU A 19 -23.82 5.78 9.47
N THR A 20 -24.52 6.89 9.68
CA THR A 20 -24.73 7.86 8.60
C THR A 20 -23.47 8.70 8.44
N VAL A 21 -23.35 9.42 7.33
CA VAL A 21 -22.22 10.32 7.10
C VAL A 21 -22.16 11.41 8.18
N GLU A 22 -23.32 11.96 8.55
CA GLU A 22 -23.44 12.97 9.61
C GLU A 22 -23.01 12.41 10.96
N GLN A 23 -23.40 11.17 11.29
CA GLN A 23 -23.00 10.53 12.54
C GLN A 23 -21.51 10.22 12.56
N ALA A 24 -20.92 9.78 11.44
CA ALA A 24 -19.48 9.55 11.35
C ALA A 24 -18.68 10.86 11.53
N ILE A 25 -19.11 11.95 10.87
CA ILE A 25 -18.52 13.28 11.04
C ILE A 25 -18.62 13.74 12.50
N ALA A 26 -19.79 13.59 13.13
CA ALA A 26 -20.00 13.96 14.53
C ALA A 26 -19.13 13.13 15.48
N ASN A 27 -19.07 11.81 15.27
CA ASN A 27 -18.26 10.90 16.08
C ASN A 27 -16.76 11.22 15.99
N LEU A 28 -16.28 11.61 14.81
CA LEU A 28 -14.87 11.97 14.58
C LEU A 28 -14.43 13.19 15.42
N GLN A 29 -15.38 14.04 15.83
CA GLN A 29 -15.13 15.23 16.64
C GLN A 29 -15.60 15.08 18.11
N GLY A 30 -16.27 13.98 18.45
CA GLY A 30 -16.85 13.72 19.78
C GLY A 30 -15.81 13.40 20.84
N GLU A 31 -16.19 13.29 22.11
CA GLU A 31 -15.23 13.03 23.21
C GLU A 31 -14.77 11.56 23.29
N ASP A 32 -15.57 10.63 22.75
CA ASP A 32 -15.26 9.19 22.78
C ASP A 32 -14.19 8.83 21.74
N LEU A 33 -12.97 8.53 22.22
CA LEU A 33 -11.82 8.21 21.37
C LEU A 33 -12.06 6.96 20.51
N GLY A 34 -12.78 5.96 21.03
CA GLY A 34 -13.10 4.75 20.28
C GLY A 34 -14.03 5.05 19.10
N LEU A 35 -15.04 5.91 19.32
CA LEU A 35 -15.93 6.37 18.26
C LEU A 35 -15.21 7.21 17.21
N ARG A 36 -14.21 8.03 17.59
CA ARG A 36 -13.39 8.76 16.61
C ARG A 36 -12.65 7.81 15.67
N VAL A 37 -11.97 6.82 16.25
CA VAL A 37 -11.20 5.82 15.50
C VAL A 37 -12.11 5.04 14.56
N TYR A 38 -13.25 4.57 15.07
CA TYR A 38 -14.22 3.84 14.27
C TYR A 38 -14.81 4.70 13.14
N ALA A 39 -15.11 5.97 13.40
CA ALA A 39 -15.59 6.91 12.39
C ALA A 39 -14.55 7.14 11.28
N ALA A 40 -13.28 7.34 11.63
CA ALA A 40 -12.21 7.51 10.64
C ALA A 40 -12.08 6.26 9.75
N TRP A 41 -12.07 5.07 10.36
CA TRP A 41 -12.08 3.81 9.61
C TRP A 41 -13.30 3.70 8.69
N TRP A 42 -14.49 4.02 9.20
CA TRP A 42 -15.76 3.89 8.48
C TRP A 42 -15.78 4.80 7.24
N LEU A 43 -15.41 6.08 7.39
CA LEU A 43 -15.32 7.05 6.29
C LEU A 43 -14.43 6.53 5.14
N GLY A 44 -13.25 6.00 5.48
CA GLY A 44 -12.35 5.41 4.49
C GLY A 44 -12.87 4.11 3.88
N ARG A 45 -13.49 3.23 4.69
CA ARG A 45 -14.00 1.92 4.23
C ARG A 45 -15.14 2.05 3.24
N PHE A 46 -16.04 3.01 3.47
CA PHE A 46 -17.22 3.28 2.65
C PHE A 46 -17.00 4.37 1.60
N ARG A 47 -15.76 4.90 1.49
CA ARG A 47 -15.35 5.91 0.50
C ARG A 47 -16.24 7.15 0.50
N VAL A 48 -16.43 7.72 1.69
CA VAL A 48 -17.27 8.90 1.92
C VAL A 48 -16.51 10.16 1.48
N ASP A 49 -16.80 10.60 0.26
CA ASP A 49 -16.17 11.76 -0.39
C ASP A 49 -16.89 13.08 -0.05
N GLU A 50 -17.15 13.31 1.25
CA GLU A 50 -17.68 14.58 1.73
C GLU A 50 -16.52 15.53 2.09
N PRO A 51 -16.47 16.75 1.53
CA PRO A 51 -15.36 17.69 1.78
C PRO A 51 -15.11 17.97 3.27
N LEU A 52 -16.18 18.09 4.06
CA LEU A 52 -16.09 18.29 5.51
C LEU A 52 -15.47 17.08 6.22
N ALA A 53 -15.83 15.86 5.82
CA ALA A 53 -15.24 14.65 6.40
C ALA A 53 -13.74 14.59 6.11
N ILE A 54 -13.33 14.95 4.89
CA ILE A 54 -11.93 15.03 4.49
C ILE A 54 -11.18 16.08 5.32
N ASP A 55 -11.73 17.28 5.50
CA ASP A 55 -11.10 18.34 6.28
C ASP A 55 -10.89 17.93 7.76
N ILE A 56 -11.87 17.21 8.34
CA ILE A 56 -11.76 16.70 9.71
C ILE A 56 -10.74 15.56 9.79
N LEU A 57 -10.69 14.66 8.81
CA LEU A 57 -9.67 13.60 8.74
C LEU A 57 -8.25 14.19 8.59
N ILE A 58 -8.09 15.26 7.80
CA ILE A 58 -6.81 15.99 7.70
C ILE A 58 -6.42 16.52 9.09
N THR A 59 -7.36 17.15 9.80
CA THR A 59 -7.12 17.66 11.16
C THR A 59 -6.78 16.53 12.14
N ALA A 60 -7.38 15.35 11.98
CA ALA A 60 -7.17 14.19 12.84
C ALA A 60 -5.76 13.57 12.69
N LEU A 61 -4.98 13.93 11.67
CA LEU A 61 -3.56 13.57 11.55
C LEU A 61 -2.68 14.21 12.64
N ASP A 62 -3.16 15.28 13.27
CA ASP A 62 -2.49 15.97 14.37
C ASP A 62 -3.11 15.66 15.74
N ASP A 63 -3.99 14.64 15.85
CA ASP A 63 -4.66 14.31 17.11
C ASP A 63 -3.66 13.87 18.20
N GLU A 64 -3.71 14.55 19.35
CA GLU A 64 -2.86 14.24 20.52
C GLU A 64 -3.63 13.54 21.65
N ALA A 65 -4.94 13.35 21.50
CA ALA A 65 -5.83 12.86 22.54
C ALA A 65 -5.85 11.33 22.60
N ASP A 66 -5.86 10.66 21.44
CA ASP A 66 -5.89 9.21 21.33
C ASP A 66 -4.48 8.63 21.30
N ARG A 67 -4.01 8.18 22.48
CA ARG A 67 -2.66 7.64 22.68
C ARG A 67 -2.72 6.23 23.30
N THR A 68 -1.96 5.30 22.74
CA THR A 68 -1.76 3.97 23.36
C THR A 68 -0.69 4.02 24.45
N GLU A 69 -0.65 3.00 25.32
CA GLU A 69 0.38 2.86 26.35
C GLU A 69 1.81 2.82 25.78
N ALA A 70 1.95 2.30 24.55
CA ALA A 70 3.21 2.25 23.82
C ALA A 70 3.54 3.54 23.03
N GLY A 71 2.73 4.60 23.18
CA GLY A 71 2.94 5.90 22.52
C GLY A 71 2.47 5.96 21.06
N GLY A 72 1.55 5.07 20.65
CA GLY A 72 0.93 5.08 19.33
C GLY A 72 -0.27 6.02 19.23
N TYR A 73 -0.66 6.37 18.00
CA TYR A 73 -1.79 7.28 17.70
C TYR A 73 -2.86 6.59 16.83
N PRO A 74 -3.80 5.82 17.41
CA PRO A 74 -4.77 5.02 16.65
C PRO A 74 -5.65 5.86 15.71
N LEU A 75 -6.09 7.04 16.14
CA LEU A 75 -6.84 7.96 15.30
C LEU A 75 -6.02 8.44 14.10
N ARG A 76 -4.76 8.88 14.29
CA ARG A 76 -3.89 9.31 13.18
C ARG A 76 -3.67 8.21 12.16
N ARG A 77 -3.43 6.97 12.62
CA ARG A 77 -3.27 5.80 11.75
C ARG A 77 -4.49 5.60 10.86
N ASN A 78 -5.70 5.66 11.44
CA ASN A 78 -6.95 5.46 10.70
C ASN A 78 -7.28 6.65 9.79
N ALA A 79 -7.03 7.88 10.25
CA ALA A 79 -7.21 9.09 9.46
C ALA A 79 -6.32 9.07 8.21
N ALA A 80 -5.04 8.74 8.35
CA ALA A 80 -4.12 8.59 7.22
C ALA A 80 -4.65 7.58 6.20
N ARG A 81 -4.96 6.35 6.63
CA ARG A 81 -5.51 5.29 5.76
C ARG A 81 -6.82 5.70 5.08
N ALA A 82 -7.68 6.44 5.77
CA ALA A 82 -8.93 6.91 5.20
C ALA A 82 -8.67 7.92 4.08
N LEU A 83 -7.80 8.91 4.32
CA LEU A 83 -7.46 9.93 3.32
C LEU A 83 -6.89 9.32 2.03
N GLY A 84 -6.02 8.31 2.13
CA GLY A 84 -5.53 7.60 0.95
C GLY A 84 -6.63 6.91 0.14
N LYS A 85 -7.64 6.34 0.81
CA LYS A 85 -8.79 5.68 0.15
C LYS A 85 -9.78 6.67 -0.46
N LEU A 86 -9.88 7.87 0.09
CA LEU A 86 -10.78 8.92 -0.38
C LEU A 86 -10.25 9.63 -1.63
N GLY A 87 -8.93 9.68 -1.81
CA GLY A 87 -8.34 10.15 -3.07
C GLY A 87 -8.21 11.68 -3.21
N ASP A 88 -8.58 12.46 -2.19
CA ASP A 88 -8.48 13.92 -2.22
C ASP A 88 -7.04 14.40 -1.94
N ARG A 89 -6.42 15.00 -2.96
CA ARG A 89 -5.04 15.50 -2.90
C ARG A 89 -4.85 16.68 -1.94
N ARG A 90 -5.91 17.31 -1.43
CA ARG A 90 -5.81 18.30 -0.34
C ARG A 90 -5.16 17.71 0.92
N ALA A 91 -5.19 16.39 1.09
CA ALA A 91 -4.56 15.68 2.19
C ALA A 91 -3.03 15.56 2.09
N VAL A 92 -2.45 15.74 0.89
CA VAL A 92 -1.03 15.44 0.62
C VAL A 92 -0.08 16.20 1.57
N PRO A 93 -0.23 17.52 1.82
CA PRO A 93 0.69 18.22 2.73
C PRO A 93 0.67 17.67 4.16
N ALA A 94 -0.51 17.30 4.69
CA ALA A 94 -0.64 16.75 6.03
C ALA A 94 -0.10 15.31 6.11
N LEU A 95 -0.31 14.50 5.06
CA LEU A 95 0.29 13.16 4.97
C LEU A 95 1.82 13.22 4.89
N ILE A 96 2.40 14.22 4.19
CA ILE A 96 3.85 14.46 4.18
C ILE A 96 4.36 14.78 5.59
N GLN A 97 3.64 15.59 6.37
CA GLN A 97 4.00 15.86 7.76
C GLN A 97 3.93 14.60 8.63
N ALA A 98 2.90 13.77 8.42
CA ALA A 98 2.71 12.51 9.15
C ALA A 98 3.85 11.49 8.93
N LEU A 99 4.63 11.58 7.85
CA LEU A 99 5.85 10.80 7.66
C LEU A 99 6.93 11.06 8.72
N SER A 100 6.86 12.17 9.45
CA SER A 100 7.77 12.49 10.57
C SER A 100 7.21 12.09 11.94
N CYS A 101 6.06 11.43 12.00
CA CYS A 101 5.45 10.99 13.26
C CYS A 101 6.35 9.96 13.97
N SER A 102 6.41 10.01 15.30
CA SER A 102 7.14 9.03 16.12
C SER A 102 6.56 7.62 16.00
N ASP A 103 5.26 7.52 15.75
CA ASP A 103 4.56 6.26 15.58
C ASP A 103 4.82 5.66 14.19
N PHE A 104 5.46 4.48 14.18
CA PHE A 104 5.76 3.71 12.97
C PHE A 104 4.54 3.51 12.08
N TYR A 105 3.39 3.16 12.68
CA TYR A 105 2.18 2.82 11.92
C TYR A 105 1.52 4.06 11.32
N VAL A 106 1.77 5.25 11.85
CA VAL A 106 1.36 6.52 11.22
C VAL A 106 2.21 6.79 9.99
N ARG A 107 3.54 6.60 10.09
CA ARG A 107 4.45 6.74 8.93
C ARG A 107 4.09 5.76 7.82
N GLU A 108 3.80 4.50 8.18
CA GLU A 108 3.37 3.46 7.23
C GLU A 108 2.08 3.86 6.51
N ALA A 109 1.04 4.23 7.27
CA ALA A 109 -0.24 4.65 6.72
C ALA A 109 -0.11 5.90 5.83
N ALA A 110 0.76 6.83 6.19
CA ALA A 110 1.04 8.03 5.40
C ALA A 110 1.74 7.68 4.08
N ALA A 111 2.76 6.83 4.09
CA ALA A 111 3.46 6.40 2.87
C ALA A 111 2.52 5.68 1.89
N GLN A 112 1.72 4.71 2.38
CA GLN A 112 0.70 4.02 1.59
C GLN A 112 -0.33 5.00 1.01
N SER A 113 -0.73 6.00 1.79
CA SER A 113 -1.72 6.98 1.32
C SER A 113 -1.15 7.92 0.25
N LEU A 114 0.11 8.32 0.39
CA LEU A 114 0.82 9.11 -0.63
C LEU A 114 0.98 8.33 -1.94
N GLU A 115 1.25 7.03 -1.87
CA GLU A 115 1.24 6.14 -3.04
C GLU A 115 -0.11 6.16 -3.74
N LEU A 116 -1.21 5.94 -3.01
CA LEU A 116 -2.57 5.91 -3.56
C LEU A 116 -2.98 7.24 -4.20
N LEU A 117 -2.57 8.37 -3.62
CA LEU A 117 -2.88 9.70 -4.14
C LEU A 117 -2.09 10.06 -5.40
N GLY A 118 -0.95 9.41 -5.61
CA GLY A 118 -0.12 9.58 -6.82
C GLY A 118 0.42 11.00 -6.99
N ASP A 119 0.58 11.77 -5.90
CA ASP A 119 1.09 13.14 -5.94
C ASP A 119 2.63 13.13 -5.73
N PRO A 120 3.42 13.57 -6.72
CA PRO A 120 4.88 13.51 -6.66
C PRO A 120 5.49 14.47 -5.61
N SER A 121 4.72 15.39 -5.02
CA SER A 121 5.22 16.27 -3.95
C SER A 121 5.66 15.52 -2.69
N GLY A 122 5.21 14.27 -2.49
CA GLY A 122 5.65 13.41 -1.39
C GLY A 122 7.06 12.80 -1.57
N ILE A 123 7.60 12.79 -2.79
CA ILE A 123 8.88 12.12 -3.11
C ILE A 123 10.04 12.58 -2.22
N PRO A 124 10.28 13.90 -1.99
CA PRO A 124 11.41 14.33 -1.17
C PRO A 124 11.35 13.82 0.28
N ALA A 125 10.15 13.78 0.87
CA ALA A 125 9.95 13.31 2.24
C ALA A 125 10.11 11.79 2.35
N LEU A 126 9.60 11.03 1.37
CA LEU A 126 9.81 9.59 1.28
C LEU A 126 11.30 9.23 1.14
N LEU A 127 12.03 9.97 0.30
CA LEU A 127 13.48 9.77 0.14
C LEU A 127 14.26 10.03 1.44
N ALA A 128 13.87 11.06 2.20
CA ALA A 128 14.50 11.37 3.48
C ALA A 128 14.39 10.23 4.50
N LEU A 129 13.33 9.42 4.46
CA LEU A 129 13.18 8.25 5.33
C LEU A 129 14.11 7.09 4.97
N LEU A 130 14.63 7.03 3.74
CA LEU A 130 15.61 6.03 3.31
C LEU A 130 17.07 6.47 3.58
N GLN A 131 17.31 7.77 3.78
CA GLN A 131 18.63 8.31 4.07
C GLN A 131 19.11 7.80 5.44
N ASP A 132 20.40 7.49 5.55
CA ASP A 132 21.06 6.90 6.73
C ASP A 132 20.58 5.51 7.18
N GLN A 133 19.63 4.90 6.46
CA GLN A 133 18.93 3.68 6.85
C GLN A 133 19.08 2.54 5.83
N ILE A 134 20.12 2.61 4.99
CA ILE A 134 20.40 1.62 3.95
C ILE A 134 20.83 0.29 4.61
N PRO A 135 20.23 -0.86 4.25
CA PRO A 135 20.62 -2.16 4.80
C PRO A 135 22.13 -2.38 4.75
N GLY A 136 22.72 -2.75 5.90
CA GLY A 136 24.17 -2.98 6.04
C GLY A 136 25.00 -1.75 6.42
N THR A 137 24.40 -0.56 6.58
CA THR A 137 25.12 0.67 6.98
C THR A 137 25.02 1.01 8.48
N LEU A 138 24.06 0.43 9.20
CA LEU A 138 23.88 0.57 10.65
C LEU A 138 23.72 -0.79 11.32
N PRO A 139 24.09 -0.93 12.62
CA PRO A 139 23.67 -2.08 13.40
C PRO A 139 22.14 -2.09 13.42
N ALA A 140 21.54 -3.14 12.86
CA ALA A 140 20.10 -3.33 12.89
C ALA A 140 19.64 -3.26 14.37
N PRO A 141 18.60 -2.47 14.71
CA PRO A 141 17.97 -2.62 16.00
C PRO A 141 17.60 -4.09 16.17
N GLU A 142 17.80 -4.65 17.36
CA GLU A 142 17.41 -6.04 17.61
C GLU A 142 15.96 -6.25 17.17
N PRO A 143 15.66 -7.31 16.40
CA PRO A 143 14.30 -7.63 16.00
C PRO A 143 13.34 -7.56 17.20
N PRO A 144 12.08 -7.11 17.00
CA PRO A 144 11.35 -7.16 15.74
C PRO A 144 11.10 -5.81 15.04
N TYR A 145 11.71 -4.70 15.46
CA TYR A 145 11.24 -3.37 15.02
C TYR A 145 12.09 -2.76 13.91
N LEU A 146 11.53 -2.69 12.70
CA LEU A 146 12.08 -1.84 11.64
C LEU A 146 11.99 -0.37 12.07
N VAL A 147 13.03 0.40 11.77
CA VAL A 147 13.03 1.85 12.03
C VAL A 147 12.04 2.57 11.11
N GLN A 148 11.84 2.07 9.88
CA GLN A 148 10.96 2.68 8.89
C GLN A 148 10.12 1.63 8.15
N PRO A 149 8.93 2.00 7.65
CA PRO A 149 8.08 1.14 6.83
C PRO A 149 8.64 1.05 5.40
N TYR A 150 9.77 0.37 5.25
CA TYR A 150 10.54 0.37 4.00
C TYR A 150 9.72 -0.14 2.81
N ASP A 151 8.90 -1.17 2.98
CA ASP A 151 8.03 -1.69 1.93
C ASP A 151 7.10 -0.59 1.38
N ALA A 152 6.34 0.08 2.25
CA ALA A 152 5.44 1.16 1.84
C ALA A 152 6.18 2.34 1.20
N ILE A 153 7.37 2.69 1.70
CA ILE A 153 8.17 3.80 1.14
C ILE A 153 8.66 3.45 -0.28
N LEU A 154 9.17 2.22 -0.48
CA LEU A 154 9.68 1.75 -1.76
C LEU A 154 8.56 1.66 -2.81
N GLU A 155 7.42 1.08 -2.43
CA GLU A 155 6.22 1.00 -3.27
C GLU A 155 5.73 2.39 -3.70
N ALA A 156 5.68 3.34 -2.76
CA ALA A 156 5.32 4.73 -3.05
C ALA A 156 6.31 5.38 -4.04
N LEU A 157 7.62 5.23 -3.84
CA LEU A 157 8.64 5.80 -4.73
C LEU A 157 8.55 5.24 -6.16
N GLY A 158 8.28 3.94 -6.31
CA GLY A 158 8.06 3.30 -7.60
C GLY A 158 6.83 3.85 -8.31
N THR A 159 5.68 3.85 -7.62
CA THR A 159 4.41 4.36 -8.17
C THR A 159 4.48 5.84 -8.52
N LEU A 160 5.17 6.65 -7.70
CA LEU A 160 5.38 8.08 -7.94
C LEU A 160 6.47 8.39 -8.98
N GLN A 161 7.07 7.38 -9.61
CA GLN A 161 8.07 7.53 -10.68
C GLN A 161 9.32 8.30 -10.24
N ALA A 162 9.76 8.09 -8.99
CA ALA A 162 10.95 8.71 -8.42
C ALA A 162 12.26 8.10 -8.97
N SER A 163 12.55 8.29 -10.25
CA SER A 163 13.72 7.68 -10.93
C SER A 163 15.07 7.98 -10.26
N ALA A 164 15.22 9.14 -9.63
CA ALA A 164 16.42 9.51 -8.86
C ALA A 164 16.66 8.61 -7.63
N ALA A 165 15.63 7.88 -7.17
CA ALA A 165 15.71 6.98 -6.02
C ALA A 165 16.36 5.63 -6.35
N VAL A 166 16.52 5.26 -7.63
CA VAL A 166 17.01 3.93 -8.03
C VAL A 166 18.28 3.49 -7.29
N PRO A 167 19.35 4.32 -7.17
CA PRO A 167 20.55 3.92 -6.44
C PRO A 167 20.32 3.64 -4.94
N LEU A 168 19.32 4.29 -4.33
CA LEU A 168 18.93 4.09 -2.94
C LEU A 168 18.06 2.84 -2.74
N ILE A 169 17.31 2.44 -3.77
CA ILE A 169 16.40 1.29 -3.74
C ILE A 169 17.16 -0.03 -3.97
N VAL A 170 18.16 -0.05 -4.85
CA VAL A 170 18.91 -1.28 -5.21
C VAL A 170 19.38 -2.10 -4.00
N PRO A 171 19.95 -1.52 -2.92
CA PRO A 171 20.36 -2.30 -1.74
C PRO A 171 19.23 -3.09 -1.06
N PHE A 172 17.98 -2.62 -1.14
CA PHE A 172 16.83 -3.28 -0.52
C PHE A 172 16.44 -4.61 -1.19
N LEU A 173 16.94 -4.87 -2.42
CA LEU A 173 16.82 -6.18 -3.06
C LEU A 173 17.49 -7.32 -2.28
N GLN A 174 18.38 -6.99 -1.34
CA GLN A 174 19.09 -7.93 -0.48
C GLN A 174 18.70 -7.81 1.00
N HIS A 175 17.59 -7.12 1.32
CA HIS A 175 17.11 -7.00 2.70
C HIS A 175 16.75 -8.36 3.28
N GLU A 176 16.97 -8.61 4.58
CA GLU A 176 16.65 -9.90 5.22
C GLU A 176 15.15 -10.27 5.23
N ILE A 177 14.27 -9.32 4.94
CA ILE A 177 12.82 -9.49 4.99
C ILE A 177 12.31 -9.58 3.54
N PRO A 178 11.73 -10.72 3.13
CA PRO A 178 11.30 -10.93 1.73
C PRO A 178 10.34 -9.86 1.21
N ARG A 179 9.39 -9.41 2.05
CA ARG A 179 8.43 -8.37 1.67
C ARG A 179 9.11 -7.06 1.25
N ILE A 180 10.23 -6.69 1.88
CA ILE A 180 10.99 -5.49 1.52
C ILE A 180 11.75 -5.71 0.20
N GLN A 181 12.26 -6.93 -0.03
CA GLN A 181 12.85 -7.28 -1.33
C GLN A 181 11.82 -7.17 -2.46
N TYR A 182 10.57 -7.56 -2.21
CA TYR A 182 9.49 -7.51 -3.21
C TYR A 182 9.10 -6.07 -3.53
N ALA A 183 8.91 -5.23 -2.51
CA ALA A 183 8.69 -3.80 -2.68
C ALA A 183 9.82 -3.12 -3.47
N ALA A 184 11.08 -3.48 -3.19
CA ALA A 184 12.23 -3.00 -3.95
C ALA A 184 12.19 -3.46 -5.42
N ALA A 185 11.88 -4.73 -5.68
CA ALA A 185 11.76 -5.26 -7.03
C ALA A 185 10.61 -4.60 -7.81
N ARG A 186 9.45 -4.42 -7.18
CA ARG A 186 8.31 -3.66 -7.73
C ARG A 186 8.74 -2.26 -8.14
N ALA A 187 9.35 -1.52 -7.22
CA ALA A 187 9.76 -0.14 -7.48
C ALA A 187 10.79 -0.08 -8.61
N LEU A 188 11.80 -0.96 -8.60
CA LEU A 188 12.81 -0.99 -9.66
C LEU A 188 12.25 -1.40 -11.02
N TYR A 189 11.27 -2.30 -11.09
CA TYR A 189 10.56 -2.58 -12.33
C TYR A 189 9.92 -1.31 -12.89
N GLN A 190 9.21 -0.55 -12.06
CA GLN A 190 8.52 0.68 -12.47
C GLN A 190 9.47 1.81 -12.86
N LEU A 191 10.66 1.86 -12.26
CA LEU A 191 11.63 2.94 -12.45
C LEU A 191 12.70 2.65 -13.51
N THR A 192 12.83 1.39 -13.97
CA THR A 192 13.83 1.00 -14.97
C THR A 192 13.29 1.20 -16.39
N PRO A 193 13.87 2.11 -17.20
CA PRO A 193 13.33 2.44 -18.51
C PRO A 193 13.47 1.33 -19.56
N ASP A 194 14.53 0.51 -19.48
CA ASP A 194 14.72 -0.62 -20.41
C ASP A 194 13.86 -1.81 -19.96
N PRO A 195 12.85 -2.23 -20.74
CA PRO A 195 11.99 -3.35 -20.38
C PRO A 195 12.73 -4.68 -20.20
N ARG A 196 13.88 -4.86 -20.88
CA ARG A 196 14.71 -6.07 -20.75
C ARG A 196 15.47 -6.10 -19.43
N GLU A 197 15.90 -4.93 -18.96
CA GLU A 197 16.52 -4.81 -17.65
C GLU A 197 15.45 -4.89 -16.56
N ALA A 198 14.30 -4.24 -16.75
CA ALA A 198 13.19 -4.24 -15.81
C ALA A 198 12.63 -5.65 -15.57
N SER A 199 12.57 -6.49 -16.61
CA SER A 199 11.97 -7.83 -16.52
C SER A 199 12.59 -8.70 -15.43
N GLN A 200 13.89 -8.53 -15.13
CA GLN A 200 14.56 -9.29 -14.07
C GLN A 200 13.91 -9.07 -12.69
N TYR A 201 13.31 -7.91 -12.46
CA TYR A 201 12.61 -7.60 -11.21
C TYR A 201 11.20 -8.19 -11.19
N GLY A 202 10.53 -8.22 -12.34
CA GLY A 202 9.26 -8.95 -12.52
C GLY A 202 9.45 -10.46 -12.32
N ASP A 203 10.52 -11.03 -12.86
CA ASP A 203 10.89 -12.44 -12.70
C ASP A 203 11.11 -12.84 -11.23
N ARG A 204 11.69 -11.93 -10.42
CA ARG A 204 11.83 -12.14 -8.97
C ARG A 204 10.47 -12.26 -8.27
N LEU A 205 9.52 -11.40 -8.63
CA LEU A 205 8.15 -11.46 -8.08
C LEU A 205 7.40 -12.70 -8.57
N VAL A 206 7.63 -13.14 -9.82
CA VAL A 206 7.10 -14.42 -10.32
C VAL A 206 7.64 -15.60 -9.51
N ALA A 207 8.94 -15.61 -9.19
CA ALA A 207 9.53 -16.66 -8.36
C ALA A 207 8.89 -16.71 -6.95
N ALA A 208 8.51 -15.56 -6.39
CA ALA A 208 7.83 -15.48 -5.10
C ALA A 208 6.44 -16.16 -5.09
N LEU A 209 5.75 -16.23 -6.22
CA LEU A 209 4.46 -16.92 -6.33
C LEU A 209 4.57 -18.45 -6.14
N ALA A 210 5.77 -19.01 -6.26
CA ALA A 210 6.04 -20.43 -6.03
C ALA A 210 6.49 -20.74 -4.59
N GLY A 211 6.65 -19.72 -3.73
CA GLY A 211 7.08 -19.89 -2.34
C GLY A 211 6.01 -20.52 -1.44
N ASP A 212 6.42 -21.07 -0.29
CA ASP A 212 5.54 -21.78 0.63
C ASP A 212 4.64 -20.85 1.46
N GLU A 213 5.07 -19.61 1.70
CA GLU A 213 4.36 -18.65 2.55
C GLU A 213 3.21 -17.95 1.83
N LEU A 214 1.97 -18.20 2.26
CA LEU A 214 0.76 -17.60 1.66
C LEU A 214 0.81 -16.07 1.64
N GLN A 215 1.26 -15.43 2.72
CA GLN A 215 1.31 -13.97 2.80
C GLN A 215 2.30 -13.37 1.79
N LEU A 216 3.41 -14.05 1.53
CA LEU A 216 4.38 -13.62 0.52
C LEU A 216 3.83 -13.79 -0.91
N ARG A 217 3.06 -14.85 -1.17
CA ARG A 217 2.36 -15.00 -2.46
C ARG A 217 1.32 -13.90 -2.67
N ARG A 218 0.56 -13.54 -1.63
CA ARG A 218 -0.42 -12.43 -1.69
C ARG A 218 0.26 -11.09 -1.98
N ALA A 219 1.40 -10.81 -1.35
CA ALA A 219 2.20 -9.61 -1.63
C ALA A 219 2.69 -9.59 -3.09
N ALA A 220 3.28 -10.70 -3.56
CA ALA A 220 3.74 -10.80 -4.94
C ALA A 220 2.61 -10.65 -5.97
N LEU A 221 1.40 -11.15 -5.69
CA LEU A 221 0.22 -10.91 -6.54
C LEU A 221 -0.11 -9.42 -6.65
N ALA A 222 -0.15 -8.71 -5.53
CA ALA A 222 -0.42 -7.28 -5.51
C ALA A 222 0.65 -6.51 -6.32
N ASP A 223 1.92 -6.84 -6.10
CA ASP A 223 3.05 -6.19 -6.78
C ASP A 223 3.03 -6.46 -8.30
N LEU A 224 2.83 -7.70 -8.72
CA LEU A 224 2.75 -8.09 -10.13
C LEU A 224 1.59 -7.41 -10.86
N GLY A 225 0.45 -7.27 -10.19
CA GLY A 225 -0.69 -6.50 -10.69
C GLY A 225 -0.34 -5.02 -10.86
N ALA A 226 0.27 -4.41 -9.85
CA ALA A 226 0.64 -2.99 -9.86
C ALA A 226 1.67 -2.64 -10.95
N ILE A 227 2.56 -3.57 -11.30
CA ILE A 227 3.54 -3.37 -12.38
C ILE A 227 3.07 -3.84 -13.76
N GLY A 228 1.95 -4.57 -13.84
CA GLY A 228 1.40 -5.04 -15.11
C GLY A 228 2.29 -6.02 -15.88
N TYR A 229 3.08 -6.85 -15.18
CA TYR A 229 4.10 -7.69 -15.81
C TYR A 229 3.49 -8.91 -16.52
N LEU A 230 3.32 -8.83 -17.84
CA LEU A 230 2.57 -9.81 -18.64
C LEU A 230 3.07 -11.25 -18.51
N ALA A 231 4.38 -11.48 -18.35
CA ALA A 231 4.92 -12.84 -18.23
C ALA A 231 4.48 -13.55 -16.94
N ALA A 232 3.91 -12.82 -15.98
CA ALA A 232 3.36 -13.38 -14.76
C ALA A 232 1.92 -13.91 -14.91
N ALA A 233 1.27 -13.77 -16.06
CA ALA A 233 -0.15 -14.14 -16.23
C ALA A 233 -0.45 -15.59 -15.79
N GLU A 234 0.29 -16.58 -16.31
CA GLU A 234 0.12 -17.99 -15.91
C GLU A 234 0.53 -18.26 -14.46
N PRO A 235 1.71 -17.81 -13.99
CA PRO A 235 2.08 -17.92 -12.57
C PRO A 235 1.00 -17.39 -11.62
N ILE A 236 0.39 -16.24 -11.95
CA ILE A 236 -0.69 -15.63 -11.16
C ILE A 236 -1.91 -16.55 -11.12
N ALA A 237 -2.35 -17.06 -12.27
CA ALA A 237 -3.51 -17.94 -12.34
C ALA A 237 -3.29 -19.25 -11.55
N GLN A 238 -2.09 -19.80 -11.62
CA GLN A 238 -1.74 -21.13 -11.08
C GLN A 238 -1.33 -21.12 -9.60
N THR A 239 -0.89 -19.98 -9.05
CA THR A 239 -0.42 -19.90 -7.66
C THR A 239 -1.50 -20.25 -6.63
N LEU A 240 -1.10 -20.75 -5.45
CA LEU A 240 -2.03 -21.08 -4.37
C LEU A 240 -2.38 -19.83 -3.54
N ALA A 241 -3.43 -19.14 -3.95
CA ALA A 241 -4.00 -17.96 -3.29
C ALA A 241 -5.50 -17.82 -3.63
N GLU A 242 -6.18 -16.87 -2.98
CA GLU A 242 -7.58 -16.55 -3.25
C GLU A 242 -7.78 -16.04 -4.69
N ASN A 243 -8.81 -16.53 -5.38
CA ASN A 243 -9.12 -16.08 -6.75
C ASN A 243 -9.37 -14.56 -6.83
N SER A 244 -9.91 -13.95 -5.77
CA SER A 244 -10.11 -12.49 -5.72
C SER A 244 -8.79 -11.72 -5.88
N LEU A 245 -7.70 -12.17 -5.25
CA LEU A 245 -6.38 -11.55 -5.37
C LEU A 245 -5.74 -11.83 -6.72
N LYS A 246 -5.91 -13.05 -7.26
CA LYS A 246 -5.47 -13.38 -8.62
C LYS A 246 -6.14 -12.50 -9.67
N LEU A 247 -7.46 -12.31 -9.55
CA LEU A 247 -8.24 -11.47 -10.46
C LEU A 247 -7.82 -10.00 -10.37
N ILE A 248 -7.51 -9.47 -9.18
CA ILE A 248 -6.95 -8.11 -9.02
C ILE A 248 -5.60 -8.00 -9.72
N ALA A 249 -4.72 -8.99 -9.58
CA ALA A 249 -3.41 -9.00 -10.23
C ALA A 249 -3.55 -9.07 -11.77
N LEU A 250 -4.35 -10.01 -12.29
CA LEU A 250 -4.62 -10.14 -13.73
C LEU A 250 -5.28 -8.88 -14.31
N LYS A 251 -6.17 -8.22 -13.56
CA LYS A 251 -6.72 -6.92 -13.95
C LYS A 251 -5.63 -5.88 -14.20
N GLY A 252 -4.63 -5.78 -13.33
CA GLY A 252 -3.51 -4.84 -13.52
C GLY A 252 -2.66 -5.14 -14.76
N LEU A 253 -2.42 -6.43 -15.05
CA LEU A 253 -1.79 -6.87 -16.31
C LEU A 253 -2.65 -6.44 -17.52
N LEU A 254 -3.97 -6.66 -17.47
CA LEU A 254 -4.89 -6.32 -18.55
C LEU A 254 -4.94 -4.81 -18.82
N GLU A 255 -5.04 -3.99 -17.77
CA GLU A 255 -5.05 -2.53 -17.88
C GLU A 255 -3.80 -2.01 -18.58
N THR A 256 -2.63 -2.57 -18.24
CA THR A 256 -1.36 -2.23 -18.87
C THR A 256 -1.36 -2.58 -20.36
N GLN A 257 -1.87 -3.76 -20.74
CA GLN A 257 -1.96 -4.17 -22.15
C GLN A 257 -2.91 -3.29 -22.97
N ILE A 258 -4.00 -2.81 -22.37
CA ILE A 258 -4.98 -1.95 -23.05
C ILE A 258 -4.43 -0.52 -23.23
N GLN A 259 -3.79 0.04 -22.20
CA GLN A 259 -3.29 1.42 -22.21
C GLN A 259 -2.11 1.63 -23.16
N GLN A 260 -1.32 0.59 -23.45
CA GLN A 260 -0.16 0.66 -24.34
C GLN A 260 -0.52 0.82 -25.84
N ARG A 261 -1.81 0.92 -26.21
CA ARG A 261 -2.26 1.03 -27.62
C ARG A 261 -3.04 2.31 -27.94
N GLN A 262 -2.77 2.83 -29.14
CA GLN A 262 -3.64 3.78 -29.84
C GLN A 262 -3.92 3.28 -31.28
N PRO A 263 -5.19 3.05 -31.69
CA PRO A 263 -6.41 3.08 -30.86
C PRO A 263 -6.44 1.93 -29.84
N PRO A 264 -7.20 2.06 -28.74
CA PRO A 264 -7.37 0.98 -27.77
C PRO A 264 -7.93 -0.26 -28.46
N GLY A 265 -7.31 -1.41 -28.24
CA GLY A 265 -7.74 -2.66 -28.86
C GLY A 265 -7.08 -3.86 -28.20
N LEU A 266 -7.76 -5.01 -28.27
CA LEU A 266 -7.29 -6.26 -27.68
C LEU A 266 -6.10 -6.81 -28.47
N ASN A 267 -4.96 -7.00 -27.80
CA ASN A 267 -3.82 -7.74 -28.34
C ASN A 267 -3.85 -9.20 -27.81
N GLU A 268 -2.97 -10.07 -28.32
CA GLU A 268 -2.91 -11.47 -27.88
C GLU A 268 -2.67 -11.60 -26.37
N GLY A 269 -1.86 -10.72 -25.78
CA GLY A 269 -1.61 -10.67 -24.33
C GLY A 269 -2.88 -10.36 -23.52
N ALA A 270 -3.64 -9.35 -23.92
CA ALA A 270 -4.90 -8.97 -23.29
C ALA A 270 -5.95 -10.09 -23.41
N ILE A 271 -6.06 -10.71 -24.59
CA ILE A 271 -6.95 -11.86 -24.82
C ILE A 271 -6.57 -13.02 -23.90
N ARG A 272 -5.27 -13.31 -23.79
CA ARG A 272 -4.75 -14.35 -22.91
C ARG A 272 -5.06 -14.08 -21.44
N VAL A 273 -4.85 -12.85 -20.97
CA VAL A 273 -5.18 -12.46 -19.59
C VAL A 273 -6.67 -12.58 -19.31
N MET A 274 -7.54 -12.13 -20.23
CA MET A 274 -9.00 -12.27 -20.05
C MET A 274 -9.43 -13.74 -19.98
N ALA A 275 -8.86 -14.62 -20.81
CA ALA A 275 -9.17 -16.05 -20.75
C ALA A 275 -8.82 -16.66 -19.38
N LEU A 276 -7.66 -16.30 -18.82
CA LEU A 276 -7.26 -16.74 -17.47
C LEU A 276 -8.18 -16.17 -16.37
N MET A 277 -8.68 -14.94 -16.54
CA MET A 277 -9.65 -14.36 -15.61
C MET A 277 -10.97 -15.14 -15.65
N ASP A 278 -11.45 -15.52 -16.84
CA ASP A 278 -12.69 -16.30 -17.01
C ASP A 278 -12.59 -17.69 -16.37
N GLU A 279 -11.41 -18.32 -16.37
CA GLU A 279 -11.18 -19.63 -15.71
C GLU A 279 -11.23 -19.56 -14.18
N LEU A 280 -11.12 -18.37 -13.58
CA LEU A 280 -11.09 -18.16 -12.13
C LEU A 280 -12.46 -17.77 -11.53
N LEU A 281 -13.47 -17.53 -12.37
CA LEU A 281 -14.86 -17.18 -12.01
C LEU A 281 -15.73 -18.41 -11.78
#